data_AF-A0A8J6T6M6-F1
#
_entry.id   AF-A0A8J6T6M6-F1
#
_cell.length_a   1.000
_cell.length_b   1.000
_cell.length_c   1.000
_cell.angle_alpha   90.00
_cell.angle_beta   90.00
_cell.angle_gamma   90.00
#
_symmetry.space_group_name_H-M   'P 1'
#
loop_
_entity.id
_entity.type
_entity.pdbx_description
1 polymer ?
#
loop_
_entity_poly.entity_id
_entity_poly.type
_entity_poly.pdbx_seq_one_letter_code
_entity_poly.pdbx_strand_id
1 'polypeptide(L)'
;MKKVKALIIGIFLVVFSGFFSGCVTDMATLKIEKSLPQNKLAYYNDSFDKLREDLWDKSTPAFKQHLPNFKLADMNFEDGQLKVVTKTGYFISGGLVSRYALRGDFDIQVDCYIDFLAGIYDMDQFVWFVVSERGVAYRASHGVSIAVNKKGGRDASFIVSLYREMGKIHRGNLLEIDNFHGTFRIIRIGNKISTLYKYKEKTGWKKMDTFQSTTKDVMLSFGLSNFIPARTSITARSSITTTFDNFRINAAEAIIEEEI
;
A
#
# COMPACT_ATOMS: atom_id res chain seq x y z
N MET A 1 -61.35 7.15 -45.36
CA MET A 1 -61.31 7.87 -44.06
C MET A 1 -60.53 7.04 -43.05
N LYS A 2 -59.67 7.71 -42.25
CA LYS A 2 -58.78 7.20 -41.18
C LYS A 2 -57.50 6.51 -41.69
N LYS A 3 -56.43 7.25 -42.00
CA LYS A 3 -55.45 7.93 -41.12
C LYS A 3 -54.42 6.96 -40.51
N VAL A 4 -53.19 7.08 -41.01
CA VAL A 4 -51.94 7.29 -40.25
C VAL A 4 -51.88 6.60 -38.90
N LYS A 5 -51.04 5.55 -38.80
CA LYS A 5 -50.14 5.22 -37.67
C LYS A 5 -49.59 3.80 -37.82
N ALA A 6 -48.50 3.63 -38.58
CA ALA A 6 -47.58 2.49 -38.42
C ALA A 6 -46.22 2.72 -39.12
N LEU A 7 -45.80 3.98 -39.29
CA LEU A 7 -44.53 4.34 -39.91
C LEU A 7 -43.60 5.05 -38.90
N ILE A 8 -43.44 4.49 -37.70
CA ILE A 8 -42.33 4.77 -36.76
C ILE A 8 -42.08 3.49 -35.94
N ILE A 9 -41.82 2.37 -36.61
CA ILE A 9 -41.18 1.18 -36.00
C ILE A 9 -40.18 0.64 -37.02
N GLY A 10 -39.38 1.55 -37.56
CA GLY A 10 -38.22 1.27 -38.40
C GLY A 10 -37.11 2.16 -37.87
N ILE A 11 -35.98 1.56 -37.50
CA ILE A 11 -34.76 2.22 -36.99
C ILE A 11 -34.84 2.63 -35.51
N PHE A 12 -35.03 1.69 -34.59
CA PHE A 12 -34.60 1.86 -33.18
C PHE A 12 -34.22 0.54 -32.51
N LEU A 13 -33.67 -0.41 -33.28
CA LEU A 13 -33.26 -1.74 -32.81
C LEU A 13 -31.80 -2.10 -33.12
N VAL A 14 -30.97 -1.12 -33.51
CA VAL A 14 -29.52 -1.31 -33.79
C VAL A 14 -28.63 -0.27 -33.07
N VAL A 15 -29.16 0.53 -32.12
CA VAL A 15 -28.37 1.58 -31.41
C VAL A 15 -28.36 1.39 -29.89
N PHE A 16 -28.52 0.16 -29.39
CA PHE A 16 -28.47 -0.11 -27.94
C PHE A 16 -27.63 -1.33 -27.55
N SER A 17 -26.53 -1.57 -28.28
CA SER A 17 -25.48 -2.51 -27.88
C SER A 17 -24.09 -1.85 -27.76
N GLY A 18 -24.04 -0.53 -27.56
CA GLY A 18 -22.80 0.25 -27.63
C GLY A 18 -22.39 1.01 -26.37
N PHE A 19 -23.14 0.96 -25.28
CA PHE A 19 -22.83 1.72 -24.07
C PHE A 19 -23.20 0.92 -22.80
N PHE A 20 -22.32 0.96 -21.79
CA PHE A 20 -22.16 0.10 -20.61
C PHE A 20 -21.35 -1.18 -20.90
N SER A 21 -20.05 -1.27 -20.58
CA SER A 21 -19.27 -0.71 -19.46
C SER A 21 -17.85 -0.36 -19.97
N GLY A 22 -17.33 0.86 -19.85
CA GLY A 22 -17.17 1.56 -18.57
C GLY A 22 -15.78 1.27 -18.01
N CYS A 23 -14.78 1.97 -18.56
CA CYS A 23 -13.41 2.16 -18.06
C CYS A 23 -12.64 0.95 -17.53
N VAL A 24 -12.03 0.17 -18.43
CA VAL A 24 -10.60 -0.08 -18.21
C VAL A 24 -9.93 1.22 -18.59
N THR A 25 -9.78 2.11 -17.61
CA THR A 25 -8.72 3.12 -17.69
C THR A 25 -7.45 2.29 -17.72
N ASP A 26 -7.03 1.92 -18.93
CA ASP A 26 -5.64 1.67 -19.22
C ASP A 26 -5.00 3.01 -18.88
N MET A 27 -4.66 3.19 -17.59
CA MET A 27 -3.87 4.31 -17.16
C MET A 27 -2.55 4.06 -17.85
N ALA A 28 -2.46 4.60 -19.07
CA ALA A 28 -1.27 4.70 -19.89
C ALA A 28 -0.13 4.77 -18.90
N THR A 29 0.62 3.66 -18.82
CA THR A 29 1.62 3.39 -17.80
C THR A 29 2.26 4.70 -17.40
N LEU A 30 1.99 5.20 -16.18
CA LEU A 30 2.55 6.45 -15.68
C LEU A 30 4.07 6.32 -15.81
N LYS A 31 4.62 6.83 -16.91
CA LYS A 31 5.97 6.52 -17.36
C LYS A 31 6.86 7.62 -16.83
N ILE A 32 7.83 7.21 -16.03
CA ILE A 32 8.84 8.11 -15.52
C ILE A 32 9.86 8.34 -16.63
N GLU A 33 9.98 9.58 -17.08
CA GLU A 33 10.84 9.94 -18.22
C GLU A 33 12.33 9.83 -17.86
N LYS A 34 12.69 10.26 -16.64
CA LYS A 34 14.06 10.25 -16.14
C LYS A 34 14.25 9.12 -15.15
N SER A 35 14.37 7.88 -15.65
CA SER A 35 14.67 6.72 -14.79
C SER A 35 16.14 6.32 -14.91
N LEU A 36 16.71 5.87 -13.79
CA LEU A 36 17.95 5.11 -13.80
C LEU A 36 17.81 3.86 -14.70
N PRO A 37 18.91 3.39 -15.30
CA PRO A 37 18.94 2.12 -16.02
C PRO A 37 18.46 0.94 -15.17
N GLN A 38 17.74 0.00 -15.78
CA GLN A 38 17.12 -1.13 -15.09
C GLN A 38 18.13 -2.02 -14.34
N ASN A 39 19.36 -2.15 -14.84
CA ASN A 39 20.41 -2.90 -14.15
C ASN A 39 20.86 -2.24 -12.84
N LYS A 40 20.75 -0.90 -12.72
CA LYS A 40 20.99 -0.19 -11.44
C LYS A 40 19.83 -0.39 -10.47
N LEU A 41 18.60 -0.35 -10.97
CA LEU A 41 17.41 -0.56 -10.15
C LEU A 41 17.30 -2.00 -9.62
N ALA A 42 17.72 -2.99 -10.43
CA ALA A 42 17.66 -4.40 -10.07
C ALA A 42 18.37 -4.74 -8.76
N TYR A 43 19.43 -3.99 -8.39
CA TYR A 43 20.09 -4.16 -7.09
C TYR A 43 19.16 -3.92 -5.90
N TYR A 44 18.16 -3.03 -6.02
CA TYR A 44 17.24 -2.68 -4.94
C TYR A 44 15.97 -3.52 -4.94
N ASN A 45 15.75 -4.33 -5.98
CA ASN A 45 14.64 -5.27 -6.00
C ASN A 45 14.93 -6.40 -5.00
N ASP A 46 13.89 -6.87 -4.33
CA ASP A 46 14.05 -7.87 -3.28
C ASP A 46 12.88 -8.87 -3.28
N SER A 47 13.23 -10.15 -3.44
CA SER A 47 12.33 -11.27 -3.20
C SER A 47 12.15 -11.54 -1.71
N PHE A 48 13.07 -11.10 -0.84
CA PHE A 48 13.14 -11.44 0.58
C PHE A 48 13.49 -12.91 0.86
N ASP A 49 14.39 -13.50 0.08
CA ASP A 49 15.01 -14.82 0.39
C ASP A 49 15.78 -14.81 1.72
N LYS A 50 16.32 -13.65 2.09
CA LYS A 50 16.98 -13.38 3.37
C LYS A 50 16.84 -11.89 3.69
N LEU A 51 17.15 -11.51 4.93
CA LEU A 51 17.30 -10.09 5.26
C LEU A 51 18.53 -9.53 4.54
N ARG A 52 18.30 -8.56 3.65
CA ARG A 52 19.33 -7.73 3.03
C ARG A 52 19.60 -6.49 3.87
N GLU A 53 20.51 -6.64 4.83
CA GLU A 53 20.89 -5.57 5.77
C GLU A 53 21.58 -4.38 5.10
N ASP A 54 22.02 -4.53 3.86
CA ASP A 54 22.48 -3.47 2.97
C ASP A 54 21.33 -2.58 2.46
N LEU A 55 20.11 -3.12 2.36
CA LEU A 55 18.93 -2.40 1.88
C LEU A 55 17.93 -2.03 2.97
N TRP A 56 17.82 -2.84 4.00
CA TRP A 56 16.70 -2.80 4.93
C TRP A 56 17.14 -2.80 6.38
N ASP A 57 16.47 -1.97 7.16
CA ASP A 57 16.43 -2.10 8.62
C ASP A 57 15.05 -2.60 9.07
N LYS A 58 15.02 -3.25 10.23
CA LYS A 58 13.76 -3.65 10.87
C LYS A 58 12.99 -2.40 11.30
N SER A 59 11.75 -2.28 10.84
CA SER A 59 10.90 -1.12 11.09
C SER A 59 9.75 -1.45 12.03
N THR A 60 9.41 -0.50 12.91
CA THR A 60 8.12 -0.47 13.59
C THR A 60 7.59 0.96 13.69
N PRO A 61 6.27 1.17 13.65
CA PRO A 61 5.67 2.48 13.88
C PRO A 61 6.02 3.01 15.27
N ALA A 62 6.60 4.20 15.36
CA ALA A 62 7.13 4.77 16.61
C ALA A 62 6.09 5.03 17.72
N PHE A 63 4.79 5.04 17.42
CA PHE A 63 3.76 5.65 18.28
C PHE A 63 3.37 4.81 19.49
N LYS A 64 3.87 3.58 19.60
CA LYS A 64 3.51 2.63 20.66
C LYS A 64 4.71 1.88 21.26
N GLN A 65 5.92 2.10 20.75
CA GLN A 65 7.14 1.44 21.25
C GLN A 65 7.44 1.75 22.72
N HIS A 66 6.96 2.88 23.23
CA HIS A 66 7.12 3.27 24.64
C HIS A 66 6.15 2.56 25.59
N LEU A 67 5.14 1.84 25.08
CA LEU A 67 4.20 1.13 25.94
C LEU A 67 4.83 -0.14 26.50
N PRO A 68 4.63 -0.46 27.79
CA PRO A 68 5.23 -1.63 28.43
C PRO A 68 4.73 -2.97 27.85
N ASN A 69 3.57 -2.97 27.19
CA ASN A 69 2.98 -4.13 26.53
C ASN A 69 3.17 -4.11 25.00
N PHE A 70 4.16 -3.38 24.49
CA PHE A 70 4.58 -3.44 23.10
C PHE A 70 5.62 -4.56 22.90
N LYS A 71 5.51 -5.32 21.80
CA LYS A 71 6.57 -6.23 21.34
C LYS A 71 6.72 -6.18 19.82
N LEU A 72 7.88 -6.59 19.35
CA LEU A 72 8.12 -6.79 17.92
C LEU A 72 7.39 -8.02 17.42
N ALA A 73 6.92 -7.97 16.18
CA ALA A 73 6.44 -9.14 15.46
C ALA A 73 7.59 -10.11 15.20
N ASP A 74 7.27 -11.39 15.08
CA ASP A 74 8.24 -12.36 14.55
C ASP A 74 8.34 -12.14 13.04
N MET A 75 9.57 -12.05 12.54
CA MET A 75 9.86 -11.85 11.11
C MET A 75 10.76 -12.97 10.63
N ASN A 76 10.26 -13.74 9.66
CA ASN A 76 10.98 -14.86 9.06
C ASN A 76 11.11 -14.63 7.55
N PHE A 77 12.25 -15.05 7.00
CA PHE A 77 12.56 -15.00 5.57
C PHE A 77 12.60 -16.43 5.07
N GLU A 78 11.55 -16.86 4.38
CA GLU A 78 11.36 -18.25 3.94
C GLU A 78 10.71 -18.26 2.56
N ASP A 79 11.16 -19.17 1.69
CA ASP A 79 10.61 -19.38 0.34
C ASP A 79 10.50 -18.12 -0.53
N GLY A 80 11.47 -17.20 -0.40
CA GLY A 80 11.47 -15.93 -1.14
C GLY A 80 10.34 -15.01 -0.71
N GLN A 81 10.01 -14.99 0.59
CA GLN A 81 9.03 -14.09 1.19
C GLN A 81 9.47 -13.64 2.59
N LEU A 82 9.15 -12.40 2.93
CA LEU A 82 9.11 -11.94 4.32
C LEU A 82 7.74 -12.29 4.91
N LYS A 83 7.75 -13.12 5.96
CA LYS A 83 6.57 -13.42 6.77
C LYS A 83 6.62 -12.66 8.09
N VAL A 84 5.57 -11.89 8.38
CA VAL A 84 5.44 -11.12 9.62
C VAL A 84 4.26 -11.66 10.43
N VAL A 85 4.51 -12.08 11.67
CA VAL A 85 3.52 -12.72 12.54
C VAL A 85 3.39 -11.96 13.86
N THR A 86 2.16 -11.59 14.24
CA THR A 86 1.92 -10.97 15.55
C THR A 86 1.77 -12.00 16.65
N LYS A 87 2.12 -11.60 17.89
CA LYS A 87 1.84 -12.38 19.11
C LYS A 87 0.55 -11.93 19.79
N THR A 88 -0.04 -12.82 20.58
CA THR A 88 -1.24 -12.53 21.38
C THR A 88 -0.89 -11.70 22.62
N GLY A 89 -1.83 -10.92 23.15
CA GLY A 89 -1.68 -10.23 24.45
C GLY A 89 -0.97 -8.86 24.43
N TYR A 90 -0.48 -8.41 23.28
CA TYR A 90 0.41 -7.24 23.19
C TYR A 90 0.07 -6.34 22.01
N PHE A 91 0.51 -5.09 22.06
CA PHE A 91 0.64 -4.27 20.87
C PHE A 91 1.82 -4.78 20.06
N ILE A 92 1.57 -5.29 18.86
CA ILE A 92 2.60 -5.88 18.02
C ILE A 92 2.69 -5.15 16.70
N SER A 93 3.93 -4.88 16.27
CA SER A 93 4.22 -4.47 14.90
C SER A 93 5.58 -4.97 14.46
N GLY A 94 5.75 -5.15 13.16
CA GLY A 94 7.02 -5.47 12.51
C GLY A 94 6.95 -5.18 11.02
N GLY A 95 8.11 -5.04 10.40
CA GLY A 95 8.22 -4.66 9.01
C GLY A 95 9.64 -4.26 8.66
N LEU A 96 9.83 -3.70 7.47
CA LEU A 96 11.10 -3.21 6.97
C LEU A 96 11.01 -1.72 6.61
N VAL A 97 12.14 -1.02 6.70
CA VAL A 97 12.34 0.36 6.20
C VAL A 97 13.62 0.39 5.38
N SER A 98 13.61 1.13 4.28
CA SER A 98 14.78 1.24 3.40
C SER A 98 15.93 2.01 4.06
N ARG A 99 17.17 1.57 3.82
CA ARG A 99 18.42 2.27 4.17
C ARG A 99 18.85 3.31 3.13
N TYR A 100 18.13 3.34 2.02
CA TYR A 100 18.28 4.31 0.95
C TYR A 100 17.01 5.17 0.86
N ALA A 101 17.12 6.27 0.13
CA ALA A 101 16.01 7.15 -0.18
C ALA A 101 15.84 7.37 -1.68
N LEU A 102 14.62 7.70 -2.10
CA LEU A 102 14.27 8.03 -3.47
C LEU A 102 14.17 9.54 -3.64
N ARG A 103 14.90 10.07 -4.62
CA ARG A 103 14.85 11.48 -5.03
C ARG A 103 14.16 11.60 -6.38
N GLY A 104 13.37 12.66 -6.55
CA GLY A 104 12.65 12.93 -7.80
C GLY A 104 11.55 11.90 -8.10
N ASP A 105 11.24 11.69 -9.36
CA ASP A 105 10.15 10.79 -9.74
C ASP A 105 10.49 9.32 -9.44
N PHE A 106 9.51 8.55 -8.95
CA PHE A 106 9.70 7.12 -8.70
C PHE A 106 8.41 6.30 -8.83
N ASP A 107 8.57 5.00 -9.04
CA ASP A 107 7.53 4.00 -9.16
C ASP A 107 7.98 2.73 -8.47
N ILE A 108 7.34 2.42 -7.34
CA ILE A 108 7.69 1.30 -6.47
C ILE A 108 6.48 0.42 -6.19
N GLN A 109 6.74 -0.85 -5.96
CA GLN A 109 5.70 -1.82 -5.62
C GLN A 109 6.20 -2.89 -4.65
N VAL A 110 5.25 -3.51 -3.94
CA VAL A 110 5.48 -4.69 -3.11
C VAL A 110 4.25 -5.59 -3.18
N ASP A 111 4.48 -6.89 -3.36
CA ASP A 111 3.42 -7.90 -3.30
C ASP A 111 3.14 -8.22 -1.82
N CYS A 112 1.87 -8.46 -1.50
CA CYS A 112 1.39 -8.61 -0.14
C CYS A 112 0.19 -9.56 -0.08
N TYR A 113 0.17 -10.39 0.95
CA TYR A 113 -0.97 -11.25 1.27
C TYR A 113 -1.33 -11.20 2.75
N ILE A 114 -2.62 -11.00 3.04
CA ILE A 114 -3.22 -11.12 4.36
C ILE A 114 -4.60 -11.77 4.27
N ASP A 115 -4.83 -12.72 5.18
CA ASP A 115 -6.15 -13.29 5.47
C ASP A 115 -6.68 -12.66 6.77
N PHE A 116 -7.77 -11.91 6.66
CA PHE A 116 -8.35 -11.22 7.80
C PHE A 116 -9.17 -12.17 8.65
N LEU A 117 -8.87 -12.22 9.94
CA LEU A 117 -9.63 -13.04 10.88
C LEU A 117 -11.03 -12.46 11.10
N ALA A 118 -12.05 -13.24 10.75
CA ALA A 118 -13.45 -12.92 11.01
C ALA A 118 -13.79 -13.00 12.52
N GLY A 119 -14.74 -12.19 12.99
CA GLY A 119 -15.20 -12.21 14.39
C GLY A 119 -14.17 -11.73 15.43
N ILE A 120 -13.01 -11.20 15.00
CA ILE A 120 -12.00 -10.65 15.90
C ILE A 120 -12.27 -9.17 16.14
N TYR A 121 -12.58 -8.83 17.39
CA TYR A 121 -12.93 -7.48 17.79
C TYR A 121 -11.94 -6.82 18.77
N ASP A 122 -11.00 -7.59 19.33
CA ASP A 122 -10.10 -7.18 20.41
C ASP A 122 -8.72 -6.67 19.96
N MET A 123 -8.51 -6.59 18.64
CA MET A 123 -7.35 -5.98 17.98
C MET A 123 -7.73 -5.43 16.61
N ASP A 124 -6.87 -4.61 16.02
CA ASP A 124 -6.96 -4.30 14.58
C ASP A 124 -6.08 -5.28 13.80
N GLN A 125 -6.25 -5.30 12.48
CA GLN A 125 -5.39 -6.06 11.58
C GLN A 125 -4.98 -5.08 10.49
N PHE A 126 -3.72 -4.64 10.49
CA PHE A 126 -3.27 -3.50 9.70
C PHE A 126 -1.98 -3.82 8.96
N VAL A 127 -2.06 -3.84 7.64
CA VAL A 127 -0.91 -3.99 6.74
C VAL A 127 -0.76 -2.70 5.96
N TRP A 128 0.47 -2.21 5.87
CA TRP A 128 0.74 -0.90 5.29
C TRP A 128 1.98 -0.91 4.40
N PHE A 129 1.95 -0.04 3.39
CA PHE A 129 3.09 0.33 2.56
C PHE A 129 3.14 1.86 2.46
N VAL A 130 4.26 2.44 2.85
CA VAL A 130 4.38 3.86 3.15
C VAL A 130 5.63 4.41 2.46
N VAL A 131 5.52 5.61 1.90
CA VAL A 131 6.67 6.50 1.66
C VAL A 131 6.56 7.71 2.57
N SER A 132 7.68 8.14 3.15
CA SER A 132 7.74 9.30 4.05
C SER A 132 9.01 10.11 3.84
N GLU A 133 8.93 11.41 4.07
CA GLU A 133 10.10 12.31 3.99
C GLU A 133 11.24 11.82 4.89
N ARG A 134 12.44 11.74 4.31
CA ARG A 134 13.67 11.38 5.01
C ARG A 134 14.08 12.47 6.00
N GLY A 135 14.62 12.07 7.15
CA GLY A 135 15.27 12.99 8.11
C GLY A 135 14.32 13.92 8.85
N VAL A 136 13.00 13.71 8.74
CA VAL A 136 12.00 14.51 9.43
C VAL A 136 11.35 13.65 10.52
N ALA A 137 11.26 14.19 11.74
CA ALA A 137 10.54 13.52 12.82
C ALA A 137 9.11 13.19 12.39
N TYR A 138 8.58 12.03 12.81
CA TYR A 138 7.26 11.54 12.37
C TYR A 138 6.11 12.56 12.50
N ARG A 139 6.12 13.39 13.54
CA ARG A 139 5.08 14.41 13.77
C ARG A 139 5.16 15.60 12.80
N ALA A 140 6.29 15.78 12.14
CA ALA A 140 6.53 16.83 11.16
C ALA A 140 6.66 16.29 9.73
N SER A 141 6.66 14.96 9.55
CA SER A 141 6.88 14.36 8.25
C SER A 141 5.63 14.38 7.39
N HIS A 142 5.85 14.54 6.08
CA HIS A 142 4.87 14.21 5.06
C HIS A 142 5.05 12.76 4.65
N GLY A 143 3.96 12.13 4.21
CA GLY A 143 4.04 10.78 3.70
C GLY A 143 2.75 10.34 3.05
N VAL A 144 2.85 9.32 2.22
CA VAL A 144 1.71 8.68 1.57
C VAL A 144 1.78 7.20 1.83
N SER A 145 0.63 6.61 2.11
CA SER A 145 0.53 5.18 2.31
C SER A 145 -0.69 4.61 1.61
N ILE A 146 -0.54 3.38 1.15
CA ILE A 146 -1.65 2.48 0.89
C ILE A 146 -1.61 1.37 1.92
N ALA A 147 -2.78 0.98 2.39
CA ALA A 147 -2.89 -0.01 3.45
C ALA A 147 -4.16 -0.83 3.30
N VAL A 148 -4.16 -2.02 3.87
CA VAL A 148 -5.38 -2.79 4.13
C VAL A 148 -5.58 -2.94 5.62
N ASN A 149 -6.83 -2.78 6.06
CA ASN A 149 -7.13 -2.75 7.47
C ASN A 149 -8.49 -3.37 7.79
N LYS A 150 -8.53 -4.11 8.89
CA LYS A 150 -9.75 -4.49 9.59
C LYS A 150 -9.69 -3.93 11.00
N LYS A 151 -10.63 -3.03 11.33
CA LYS A 151 -10.68 -2.42 12.66
C LYS A 151 -11.39 -3.38 13.62
N GLY A 152 -10.81 -3.62 14.80
CA GLY A 152 -11.50 -4.36 15.85
C GLY A 152 -12.80 -3.65 16.23
N GLY A 153 -13.87 -4.42 16.37
CA GLY A 153 -15.25 -3.92 16.50
C GLY A 153 -16.02 -3.89 15.18
N ARG A 154 -15.43 -4.29 14.04
CA ARG A 154 -16.08 -4.28 12.72
C ARG A 154 -15.81 -5.54 11.92
N ASP A 155 -16.80 -5.97 11.15
CA ASP A 155 -16.66 -7.11 10.25
C ASP A 155 -16.04 -6.75 8.90
N ALA A 156 -16.27 -5.54 8.42
CA ALA A 156 -15.69 -5.05 7.19
C ALA A 156 -14.17 -4.81 7.28
N SER A 157 -13.46 -5.27 6.25
CA SER A 157 -12.07 -4.92 5.97
C SER A 157 -12.03 -3.91 4.82
N PHE A 158 -10.97 -3.11 4.75
CA PHE A 158 -10.86 -2.05 3.76
C PHE A 158 -9.46 -1.98 3.19
N ILE A 159 -9.36 -1.59 1.92
CA ILE A 159 -8.16 -0.95 1.38
C ILE A 159 -8.34 0.57 1.47
N VAL A 160 -7.28 1.25 1.90
CA VAL A 160 -7.30 2.69 2.17
C VAL A 160 -6.05 3.36 1.64
N SER A 161 -6.24 4.57 1.09
CA SER A 161 -5.16 5.49 0.76
C SER A 161 -5.12 6.61 1.80
N LEU A 162 -3.94 6.93 2.32
CA LEU A 162 -3.75 7.95 3.35
C LEU A 162 -2.61 8.89 2.95
N TYR A 163 -2.81 10.17 3.25
CA TYR A 163 -1.78 11.20 3.18
C TYR A 163 -1.53 11.75 4.58
N ARG A 164 -0.27 11.99 4.90
CA ARG A 164 0.16 12.61 6.15
C ARG A 164 0.72 13.98 5.84
N GLU A 165 0.21 14.99 6.53
CA GLU A 165 0.68 16.36 6.46
C GLU A 165 0.93 16.87 7.87
N MET A 166 2.19 17.16 8.21
CA MET A 166 2.60 17.62 9.54
C MET A 166 1.99 16.76 10.66
N GLY A 167 2.09 15.42 10.50
CA GLY A 167 1.57 14.46 11.47
C GLY A 167 0.05 14.24 11.46
N LYS A 168 -0.73 15.07 10.77
CA LYS A 168 -2.18 14.87 10.58
C LYS A 168 -2.44 13.89 9.45
N ILE A 169 -3.38 12.98 9.66
CA ILE A 169 -3.77 11.98 8.67
C ILE A 169 -4.99 12.47 7.90
N HIS A 170 -4.84 12.58 6.59
CA HIS A 170 -5.88 12.86 5.62
C HIS A 170 -6.22 11.56 4.91
N ARG A 171 -7.50 11.23 4.86
CA ARG A 171 -7.98 10.01 4.22
C ARG A 171 -8.29 10.32 2.76
N GLY A 172 -7.72 9.54 1.86
CA GLY A 172 -8.17 9.46 0.48
C GLY A 172 -9.33 8.49 0.33
N ASN A 173 -9.38 7.82 -0.82
CA ASN A 173 -10.37 6.78 -1.07
C ASN A 173 -10.24 5.56 -0.13
N LEU A 174 -11.41 4.96 0.11
CA LEU A 174 -11.63 3.80 0.94
C LEU A 174 -12.51 2.82 0.16
N LEU A 175 -12.13 1.55 0.10
CA LEU A 175 -12.91 0.52 -0.56
C LEU A 175 -13.00 -0.71 0.35
N GLU A 176 -14.20 -1.22 0.54
CA GLU A 176 -14.44 -2.46 1.27
C GLU A 176 -13.92 -3.67 0.48
N ILE A 177 -13.27 -4.57 1.20
CA ILE A 177 -12.68 -5.81 0.67
C ILE A 177 -12.91 -6.94 1.67
N ASP A 178 -12.80 -8.18 1.21
CA ASP A 178 -12.66 -9.33 2.10
C ASP A 178 -11.16 -9.45 2.47
N ASN A 179 -10.47 -10.42 1.88
CA ASN A 179 -9.03 -10.63 2.00
C ASN A 179 -8.25 -9.89 0.93
N PHE A 180 -6.94 -9.73 1.16
CA PHE A 180 -6.06 -9.11 0.18
C PHE A 180 -4.92 -10.03 -0.22
N HIS A 181 -4.86 -10.38 -1.50
CA HIS A 181 -3.72 -11.03 -2.15
C HIS A 181 -3.42 -10.27 -3.43
N GLY A 182 -2.36 -9.46 -3.41
CA GLY A 182 -2.11 -8.55 -4.51
C GLY A 182 -0.87 -7.70 -4.31
N THR A 183 -0.82 -6.61 -5.07
CA THR A 183 0.33 -5.70 -5.08
C THR A 183 -0.12 -4.31 -4.67
N PHE A 184 0.67 -3.68 -3.80
CA PHE A 184 0.60 -2.25 -3.59
C PHE A 184 1.63 -1.53 -4.46
N ARG A 185 1.26 -0.35 -4.97
CA ARG A 185 2.15 0.48 -5.78
C ARG A 185 2.00 1.95 -5.43
N ILE A 186 3.12 2.65 -5.37
CA ILE A 186 3.19 4.09 -5.10
C ILE A 186 4.01 4.73 -6.22
N ILE A 187 3.46 5.77 -6.85
CA ILE A 187 4.08 6.47 -7.97
C ILE A 187 4.15 7.97 -7.65
N ARG A 188 5.34 8.56 -7.67
CA ARG A 188 5.55 10.02 -7.62
C ARG A 188 5.97 10.53 -9.00
N ILE A 189 5.24 11.53 -9.51
CA ILE A 189 5.57 12.27 -10.72
C ILE A 189 5.39 13.77 -10.45
N GLY A 190 6.48 14.53 -10.52
CA GLY A 190 6.54 15.94 -10.16
C GLY A 190 6.06 16.17 -8.73
N ASN A 191 5.03 17.01 -8.58
CA ASN A 191 4.42 17.32 -7.28
C ASN A 191 3.22 16.42 -6.93
N LYS A 192 3.00 15.33 -7.67
CA LYS A 192 1.89 14.40 -7.44
C LYS A 192 2.40 13.04 -7.01
N ILE A 193 1.70 12.43 -6.07
CA ILE A 193 1.96 11.07 -5.63
C ILE A 193 0.67 10.28 -5.56
N SER A 194 0.64 9.12 -6.19
CA SER A 194 -0.53 8.28 -6.32
C SER A 194 -0.33 6.92 -5.68
N THR A 195 -1.40 6.39 -5.13
CA THR A 195 -1.47 5.03 -4.58
C THR A 195 -2.32 4.16 -5.48
N LEU A 196 -1.86 2.94 -5.74
CA LEU A 196 -2.53 1.98 -6.59
C LEU A 196 -2.45 0.59 -5.97
N TYR A 197 -3.39 -0.26 -6.36
CA TYR A 197 -3.32 -1.68 -6.06
C TYR A 197 -3.78 -2.52 -7.24
N LYS A 198 -3.44 -3.80 -7.21
CA LYS A 198 -4.05 -4.83 -8.04
C LYS A 198 -4.15 -6.11 -7.24
N TYR A 199 -5.12 -6.96 -7.56
CA TYR A 199 -5.17 -8.33 -7.05
C TYR A 199 -4.27 -9.23 -7.90
N LYS A 200 -3.70 -10.29 -7.32
CA LYS A 200 -2.77 -11.21 -8.00
C LYS A 200 -3.33 -11.76 -9.32
N GLU A 201 -4.60 -12.14 -9.33
CA GLU A 201 -5.30 -12.71 -10.49
C GLU A 201 -5.82 -11.64 -11.48
N LYS A 202 -5.49 -10.36 -11.28
CA LYS A 202 -5.97 -9.25 -12.10
C LYS A 202 -4.80 -8.52 -12.75
N THR A 203 -4.96 -8.19 -14.03
CA THR A 203 -3.93 -7.52 -14.83
C THR A 203 -3.95 -6.00 -14.67
N GLY A 204 -5.12 -5.41 -14.35
CA GLY A 204 -5.31 -3.96 -14.27
C GLY A 204 -5.02 -3.37 -12.89
N TRP A 205 -4.30 -2.25 -12.87
CA TRP A 205 -4.12 -1.42 -11.67
C TRP A 205 -5.36 -0.58 -11.39
N LYS A 206 -5.78 -0.55 -10.12
CA LYS A 206 -6.81 0.35 -9.61
C LYS A 206 -6.14 1.47 -8.82
N LYS A 207 -6.31 2.70 -9.28
CA LYS A 207 -5.86 3.88 -8.53
C LYS A 207 -6.77 4.08 -7.33
N MET A 208 -6.18 4.22 -6.15
CA MET A 208 -6.90 4.64 -4.95
C MET A 208 -6.99 6.15 -4.91
N ASP A 209 -5.86 6.87 -4.89
CA ASP A 209 -5.89 8.34 -4.82
C ASP A 209 -4.64 8.99 -5.41
N THR A 210 -4.67 10.31 -5.52
CA THR A 210 -3.54 11.17 -5.89
C THR A 210 -3.46 12.37 -4.94
N PHE A 211 -2.35 12.52 -4.24
CA PHE A 211 -2.08 13.63 -3.32
C PHE A 211 -1.01 14.57 -3.84
N GLN A 212 -0.86 15.72 -3.18
CA GLN A 212 0.32 16.56 -3.35
C GLN A 212 1.52 15.89 -2.68
N SER A 213 2.67 15.92 -3.35
CA SER A 213 3.95 15.45 -2.85
C SER A 213 4.91 16.63 -2.69
N THR A 214 5.82 16.50 -1.73
CA THR A 214 6.98 17.38 -1.64
C THR A 214 8.10 16.88 -2.57
N THR A 215 9.09 17.75 -2.81
CA THR A 215 10.30 17.45 -3.58
C THR A 215 11.40 16.78 -2.74
N LYS A 216 11.15 16.52 -1.45
CA LYS A 216 12.16 15.94 -0.56
C LYS A 216 12.44 14.48 -0.91
N ASP A 217 13.61 14.03 -0.50
CA ASP A 217 13.97 12.61 -0.55
C ASP A 217 13.03 11.81 0.38
N VAL A 218 12.59 10.64 -0.07
CA VAL A 218 11.66 9.80 0.69
C VAL A 218 12.27 8.43 0.99
N MET A 219 12.02 7.93 2.19
CA MET A 219 12.25 6.53 2.53
C MET A 219 10.94 5.76 2.40
N LEU A 220 11.04 4.45 2.25
CA LEU A 220 9.87 3.58 2.14
C LEU A 220 9.86 2.51 3.24
N SER A 221 8.67 2.10 3.66
CA SER A 221 8.50 1.08 4.71
C SER A 221 7.19 0.31 4.56
N PHE A 222 7.15 -0.94 5.03
CA PHE A 222 5.98 -1.83 4.96
C PHE A 222 6.03 -2.96 6.00
N GLY A 223 4.96 -3.78 6.10
CA GLY A 223 4.83 -4.91 7.04
C GLY A 223 3.42 -5.06 7.73
N LEU A 224 3.37 -5.34 9.04
CA LEU A 224 2.15 -5.58 9.83
C LEU A 224 2.09 -4.85 11.19
N SER A 225 0.88 -4.53 11.66
CA SER A 225 0.55 -4.32 13.07
C SER A 225 -0.84 -4.83 13.44
N ASN A 226 -1.04 -5.17 14.72
CA ASN A 226 -2.37 -5.52 15.27
C ASN A 226 -3.11 -4.31 15.87
N PHE A 227 -2.72 -3.10 15.48
CA PHE A 227 -3.31 -1.85 15.96
C PHE A 227 -3.17 -0.74 14.92
N ILE A 228 -4.17 0.13 14.84
CA ILE A 228 -4.04 1.45 14.22
C ILE A 228 -3.63 2.49 15.28
N PRO A 229 -3.09 3.68 14.90
CA PRO A 229 -2.62 4.68 15.86
C PRO A 229 -3.64 5.11 16.92
N ALA A 230 -4.94 5.09 16.57
CA ALA A 230 -6.03 5.47 17.47
C ALA A 230 -6.34 4.43 18.56
N ARG A 231 -5.85 3.19 18.45
CA ARG A 231 -6.13 2.15 19.46
C ARG A 231 -5.32 2.41 20.72
N THR A 232 -5.98 2.40 21.87
CA THR A 232 -5.38 2.69 23.19
C THR A 232 -5.24 1.45 24.07
N SER A 233 -6.02 0.41 23.85
CA SER A 233 -5.93 -0.88 24.54
C SER A 233 -6.07 -2.06 23.57
N ILE A 234 -5.51 -3.20 23.96
CA ILE A 234 -5.53 -4.43 23.16
C ILE A 234 -5.53 -5.66 24.08
N THR A 235 -6.31 -6.68 23.70
CA THR A 235 -6.18 -8.02 24.27
C THR A 235 -5.50 -8.97 23.28
N ALA A 236 -5.81 -8.84 21.98
CA ALA A 236 -5.25 -9.66 20.91
C ALA A 236 -5.23 -11.17 21.25
N ARG A 237 -6.40 -11.80 21.32
CA ARG A 237 -6.52 -13.24 21.59
C ARG A 237 -6.07 -14.15 20.45
N SER A 238 -5.79 -13.58 19.29
CA SER A 238 -5.34 -14.31 18.10
C SER A 238 -4.10 -13.64 17.51
N SER A 239 -3.33 -14.40 16.75
CA SER A 239 -2.23 -13.89 15.92
C SER A 239 -2.71 -13.61 14.50
N ILE A 240 -2.17 -12.57 13.86
CA ILE A 240 -2.33 -12.32 12.43
C ILE A 240 -1.00 -12.48 11.74
N THR A 241 -1.06 -12.91 10.49
CA THR A 241 0.09 -13.13 9.62
C THR A 241 -0.12 -12.38 8.32
N THR A 242 0.95 -11.80 7.80
CA THR A 242 1.02 -11.31 6.43
C THR A 242 2.32 -11.78 5.81
N THR A 243 2.34 -11.91 4.49
CA THR A 243 3.58 -12.08 3.73
C THR A 243 3.81 -10.92 2.78
N PHE A 244 5.09 -10.63 2.51
CA PHE A 244 5.55 -9.71 1.49
C PHE A 244 6.56 -10.41 0.60
N ASP A 245 6.47 -10.15 -0.69
CA ASP A 245 7.42 -10.63 -1.69
C ASP A 245 7.59 -9.59 -2.79
N ASN A 246 8.57 -9.85 -3.66
CA ASN A 246 8.72 -9.19 -4.95
C ASN A 246 8.67 -7.65 -4.89
N PHE A 247 9.39 -7.07 -3.93
CA PHE A 247 9.60 -5.62 -3.90
C PHE A 247 10.35 -5.20 -5.16
N ARG A 248 9.85 -4.16 -5.83
CA ARG A 248 10.49 -3.61 -7.03
C ARG A 248 10.50 -2.10 -7.04
N ILE A 249 11.61 -1.56 -7.53
CA ILE A 249 11.70 -0.20 -8.05
C ILE A 249 11.59 -0.31 -9.57
N ASN A 250 10.40 -0.04 -10.10
CA ASN A 250 10.15 -0.10 -11.55
C ASN A 250 10.85 1.06 -12.27
N ALA A 251 10.89 2.23 -11.62
CA ALA A 251 11.61 3.41 -12.06
C ALA A 251 11.95 4.31 -10.87
N ALA A 252 13.09 4.99 -10.95
CA ALA A 252 13.49 6.04 -10.00
C ALA A 252 14.47 7.00 -10.68
N GLU A 253 14.32 8.29 -10.42
CA GLU A 253 15.23 9.32 -10.93
C GLU A 253 16.59 9.26 -10.25
N ALA A 254 16.61 9.12 -8.93
CA ALA A 254 17.83 8.88 -8.18
C ALA A 254 17.57 8.09 -6.89
N ILE A 255 18.57 7.31 -6.50
CA ILE A 255 18.61 6.56 -5.24
C ILE A 255 19.78 7.12 -4.43
N ILE A 256 19.50 7.51 -3.19
CA ILE A 256 20.45 8.13 -2.26
C ILE A 256 20.72 7.13 -1.15
N GLU A 257 21.90 6.54 -1.17
CA GLU A 257 22.37 5.63 -0.11
C GLU A 257 22.92 6.43 1.07
N GLU A 258 22.97 5.81 2.25
CA GLU A 258 23.74 6.35 3.38
C GLU A 258 25.23 6.10 3.15
N GLU A 259 26.07 7.11 3.36
CA GLU A 259 27.49 6.86 3.56
C GLU A 259 27.61 6.05 4.87
N ILE A 260 28.13 4.83 4.75
CA ILE A 260 28.37 3.90 5.85
C ILE A 260 29.66 4.28 6.57
#